data_AF-A0A8T7A076-F1
#
_entry.id   AF-A0A8T7A076-F1
#
_cell.length_a   1.000
_cell.length_b   1.000
_cell.length_c   1.000
_cell.angle_alpha   90.00
_cell.angle_beta   90.00
_cell.angle_gamma   90.00
#
_symmetry.space_group_name_H-M   'P 1'
#
loop_
_entity.id
_entity.type
_entity.pdbx_description
1 polymer ?
#
loop_
_entity_poly.entity_id
_entity_poly.type
_entity_poly.pdbx_seq_one_letter_code
_entity_poly.pdbx_strand_id
1 'polypeptide(L)'
;MFSFKEKIVNKIWDVNINSLPWWQSGLLSLVRFIHIMFDDFFDGQLNLRAMSLVFTTMLSIVPLIAVSFSVMKAFGVHNQMEPMLLQYLAPLGEQGKEIAQQIMGFVDNTKVGLLSGVGLALLFGIIVRLINKIESAFNYTWRVQQSGSLARRFSNYLSVIMVGPVLVFVAMGVTGTALNTSIAQAIIAVEPFGTLLSIATKLVPYLLIIAAFTFTYLFMPNTKVRFVPALMGGIAAGVLWQTVGWVFATVMSASISTNYTAIYSSFAFLFVFMIWLWWSWLILLVGSSVAFYKQHPEYLHINAQDLALTNRQKEEVALQIMTIIGQRFYANTSPATVNDLVNSLHLPQQSIEQQLDLLAEHGLLVNIDQDELTYTPARPLEELTLKAVVDTVREPGPNSHFKSALNSNFIAIQSVLRNVDDSLDQVLGSKTVKDIVNELDTTNDIFVRNAVTPINKADKS
;
A
#
# COMPACT_ATOMS: atom_id res chain seq x y z
N MET A 1 -15.28 23.34 17.40
CA MET A 1 -14.07 23.15 16.54
C MET A 1 -14.33 22.20 15.38
N PHE A 2 -15.09 21.11 15.56
CA PHE A 2 -15.46 20.15 14.49
C PHE A 2 -16.18 20.78 13.27
N SER A 3 -17.17 21.66 13.50
CA SER A 3 -17.96 22.29 12.42
C SER A 3 -17.15 23.17 11.44
N PHE A 4 -16.02 23.76 11.88
CA PHE A 4 -15.18 24.59 11.02
C PHE A 4 -14.29 23.74 10.11
N LYS A 5 -13.82 22.59 10.61
CA LYS A 5 -13.05 21.62 9.84
C LYS A 5 -13.91 21.04 8.71
N GLU A 6 -15.12 20.57 9.01
CA GLU A 6 -16.07 20.05 8.01
C GLU A 6 -16.44 21.08 6.93
N LYS A 7 -16.68 22.34 7.32
CA LYS A 7 -16.98 23.41 6.35
C LYS A 7 -15.83 23.71 5.39
N ILE A 8 -14.59 23.63 5.86
CA ILE A 8 -13.40 23.84 5.01
C ILE A 8 -13.23 22.64 4.08
N VAL A 9 -13.39 21.43 4.61
CA VAL A 9 -13.29 20.18 3.84
C VAL A 9 -14.32 20.18 2.70
N ASN A 10 -15.61 20.36 2.99
CA ASN A 10 -16.64 20.40 1.94
C ASN A 10 -16.38 21.49 0.89
N LYS A 11 -15.94 22.68 1.33
CA LYS A 11 -15.63 23.79 0.41
C LYS A 11 -14.39 23.54 -0.45
N ILE A 12 -13.41 22.77 0.04
CA ILE A 12 -12.24 22.37 -0.75
C ILE A 12 -12.64 21.31 -1.78
N TRP A 13 -13.59 20.43 -1.48
CA TRP A 13 -13.99 19.29 -2.32
C TRP A 13 -15.07 19.62 -3.37
N ASP A 14 -16.01 20.53 -3.08
CA ASP A 14 -17.11 20.92 -3.99
C ASP A 14 -16.65 21.77 -5.20
N VAL A 15 -15.43 22.30 -5.17
CA VAL A 15 -14.93 23.17 -6.23
C VAL A 15 -14.47 22.33 -7.43
N ASN A 16 -15.10 22.55 -8.58
CA ASN A 16 -14.73 21.87 -9.82
C ASN A 16 -13.36 22.38 -10.30
N ILE A 17 -12.34 21.51 -10.27
CA ILE A 17 -10.95 21.86 -10.61
C ILE A 17 -10.83 22.38 -12.05
N ASN A 18 -11.71 21.91 -12.95
CA ASN A 18 -11.67 22.23 -14.37
C ASN A 18 -12.12 23.67 -14.70
N SER A 19 -12.70 24.41 -13.75
CA SER A 19 -13.11 25.81 -13.95
C SER A 19 -12.09 26.83 -13.43
N LEU A 20 -10.95 26.40 -12.87
CA LEU A 20 -9.97 27.28 -12.21
C LEU A 20 -8.70 27.52 -13.05
N PRO A 21 -8.01 28.67 -12.86
CA PRO A 21 -6.68 28.93 -13.40
C PRO A 21 -5.64 27.88 -12.95
N TRP A 22 -4.65 27.59 -13.80
CA TRP A 22 -3.66 26.51 -13.59
C TRP A 22 -2.92 26.55 -12.24
N TRP A 23 -2.71 27.73 -11.67
CA TRP A 23 -2.05 27.97 -10.38
C TRP A 23 -3.00 27.75 -9.19
N GLN A 24 -4.27 28.11 -9.33
CA GLN A 24 -5.30 27.84 -8.32
C GLN A 24 -5.70 26.36 -8.29
N SER A 25 -5.79 25.73 -9.47
CA SER A 25 -5.96 24.28 -9.61
C SER A 25 -4.79 23.53 -8.97
N GLY A 26 -3.55 23.93 -9.25
CA GLY A 26 -2.35 23.34 -8.64
C GLY A 26 -2.34 23.45 -7.12
N LEU A 27 -2.66 24.63 -6.56
CA LEU A 27 -2.72 24.85 -5.12
C LEU A 27 -3.83 24.02 -4.46
N LEU A 28 -5.03 23.99 -5.05
CA LEU A 28 -6.16 23.22 -4.54
C LEU A 28 -5.89 21.72 -4.58
N SER A 29 -5.28 21.21 -5.65
CA SER A 29 -4.83 19.82 -5.74
C SER A 29 -3.78 19.49 -4.68
N LEU A 30 -2.86 20.41 -4.39
CA LEU A 30 -1.83 20.23 -3.36
C LEU A 30 -2.44 20.22 -1.96
N VAL A 31 -3.41 21.09 -1.68
CA VAL A 31 -4.16 21.11 -0.42
C VAL A 31 -5.00 19.85 -0.23
N ARG A 32 -5.74 19.40 -1.27
CA ARG A 32 -6.49 18.13 -1.25
C ARG A 32 -5.57 16.95 -1.01
N PHE A 33 -4.42 16.94 -1.69
CA PHE A 33 -3.39 15.93 -1.52
C PHE A 33 -2.84 15.89 -0.10
N ILE A 34 -2.45 17.04 0.48
CA ILE A 34 -1.99 17.11 1.86
C ILE A 34 -3.09 16.65 2.82
N HIS A 35 -4.34 17.02 2.58
CA HIS A 35 -5.45 16.65 3.44
C HIS A 35 -5.70 15.14 3.41
N ILE A 36 -5.77 14.50 2.25
CA ILE A 36 -5.88 13.04 2.13
C ILE A 36 -4.67 12.37 2.76
N MET A 37 -3.45 12.88 2.54
CA MET A 37 -2.26 12.32 3.17
C MET A 37 -2.30 12.41 4.69
N PHE A 38 -2.88 13.47 5.22
CA PHE A 38 -3.12 13.62 6.65
C PHE A 38 -4.18 12.62 7.11
N ASP A 39 -5.30 12.50 6.40
CA ASP A 39 -6.35 11.56 6.77
C ASP A 39 -5.86 10.10 6.66
N ASP A 40 -5.16 9.68 5.60
CA ASP A 40 -4.51 8.35 5.48
C ASP A 40 -3.49 8.09 6.60
N PHE A 41 -2.81 9.14 7.08
CA PHE A 41 -1.89 9.06 8.21
C PHE A 41 -2.64 8.87 9.55
N PHE A 42 -3.78 9.55 9.72
CA PHE A 42 -4.61 9.51 10.94
C PHE A 42 -5.62 8.35 10.98
N ASP A 43 -6.06 7.82 9.84
CA ASP A 43 -6.87 6.60 9.69
C ASP A 43 -6.12 5.37 10.24
N GLY A 44 -4.82 5.51 10.48
CA GLY A 44 -4.03 4.61 11.30
C GLY A 44 -3.59 3.34 10.59
N GLN A 45 -4.06 3.05 9.38
CA GLN A 45 -3.69 1.82 8.66
C GLN A 45 -2.21 1.80 8.24
N LEU A 46 -1.68 2.91 7.74
CA LEU A 46 -0.24 3.05 7.45
C LEU A 46 0.59 2.94 8.73
N ASN A 47 0.09 3.52 9.83
CA ASN A 47 0.72 3.46 11.13
C ASN A 47 0.75 2.04 11.71
N LEU A 48 -0.36 1.30 11.65
CA LEU A 48 -0.46 -0.10 12.07
C LEU A 48 0.49 -1.00 11.28
N ARG A 49 0.62 -0.75 9.97
CA ARG A 49 1.58 -1.47 9.12
C ARG A 49 3.02 -1.14 9.48
N ALA A 50 3.34 0.14 9.70
CA ALA A 50 4.66 0.55 10.20
C ALA A 50 4.99 -0.13 11.55
N MET A 51 4.06 -0.13 12.50
CA MET A 51 4.22 -0.83 13.79
C MET A 51 4.44 -2.34 13.62
N SER A 52 3.68 -2.99 12.75
CA SER A 52 3.84 -4.42 12.43
C SER A 52 5.22 -4.71 11.82
N LEU A 53 5.72 -3.83 10.96
CA LEU A 53 7.05 -3.93 10.36
C LEU A 53 8.16 -3.73 11.40
N VAL A 54 8.00 -2.77 12.31
CA VAL A 54 8.92 -2.56 13.44
C VAL A 54 9.02 -3.80 14.31
N PHE A 55 7.87 -4.34 14.75
CA PHE A 55 7.83 -5.56 15.58
C PHE A 55 8.52 -6.74 14.87
N THR A 56 8.24 -6.92 13.58
CA THR A 56 8.84 -8.00 12.80
C THR A 56 10.34 -7.80 12.62
N THR A 57 10.79 -6.57 12.37
CA THR A 57 12.21 -6.22 12.24
C THR A 57 12.95 -6.49 13.55
N MET A 58 12.36 -6.10 14.69
CA MET A 58 12.88 -6.37 16.03
C MET A 58 13.03 -7.85 16.31
N LEU A 59 12.00 -8.64 16.03
CA LEU A 59 12.02 -10.09 16.21
C LEU A 59 13.06 -10.77 15.30
N SER A 60 13.30 -10.20 14.12
CA SER A 60 14.23 -10.74 13.13
C SER A 60 15.70 -10.45 13.42
N ILE A 61 16.02 -9.37 14.14
CA ILE A 61 17.41 -8.94 14.36
C ILE A 61 18.23 -9.97 15.14
N VAL A 62 17.70 -10.53 16.22
CA VAL A 62 18.46 -11.47 17.07
C VAL A 62 18.81 -12.77 16.33
N PRO A 63 17.85 -13.46 15.67
CA PRO A 63 18.16 -14.60 14.81
C PRO A 63 19.12 -14.23 13.68
N LEU A 64 18.97 -13.04 13.08
CA LEU A 64 19.81 -12.56 11.99
C LEU A 64 21.26 -12.44 12.40
N ILE A 65 21.52 -11.84 13.56
CA ILE A 65 22.86 -11.73 14.12
C ILE A 65 23.43 -13.13 14.41
N ALA A 66 22.65 -14.01 15.05
CA ALA A 66 23.10 -15.36 15.40
C ALA A 66 23.49 -16.20 14.17
N VAL A 67 22.67 -16.19 13.12
CA VAL A 67 22.99 -16.92 11.88
C VAL A 67 24.14 -16.27 11.13
N SER A 68 24.20 -14.94 11.06
CA SER A 68 25.31 -14.23 10.40
C SER A 68 26.65 -14.63 11.03
N PHE A 69 26.72 -14.71 12.36
CA PHE A 69 27.90 -15.19 13.08
C PHE A 69 28.16 -16.69 12.86
N SER A 70 27.13 -17.53 12.86
CA SER A 70 27.28 -18.96 12.58
C SER A 70 27.85 -19.21 11.17
N VAL A 71 27.35 -18.49 10.17
CA VAL A 71 27.82 -18.53 8.78
C VAL A 71 29.26 -18.05 8.71
N MET A 72 29.58 -16.93 9.33
CA MET A 72 30.92 -16.35 9.32
C MET A 72 31.98 -17.26 9.98
N LYS A 73 31.60 -17.92 11.08
CA LYS A 73 32.44 -18.94 11.74
C LYS A 73 32.61 -20.18 10.86
N ALA A 74 31.55 -20.62 10.16
CA ALA A 74 31.61 -21.73 9.23
C ALA A 74 32.54 -21.46 8.02
N PHE A 75 32.61 -20.21 7.56
CA PHE A 75 33.54 -19.79 6.49
C PHE A 75 34.94 -19.43 6.99
N GLY A 76 35.23 -19.55 8.30
CA GLY A 76 36.56 -19.27 8.87
C GLY A 76 36.96 -17.79 8.90
N VAL A 77 36.03 -16.87 8.67
CA VAL A 77 36.29 -15.41 8.59
C VAL A 77 36.46 -14.77 9.99
N HIS A 78 36.14 -15.51 11.05
CA HIS A 78 36.24 -15.06 12.45
C HIS A 78 37.63 -14.52 12.83
N ASN A 79 38.72 -15.12 12.33
CA ASN A 79 40.08 -14.68 12.67
C ASN A 79 40.47 -13.32 12.05
N GLN A 80 39.73 -12.87 11.02
CA GLN A 80 39.94 -11.57 10.37
C GLN A 80 38.97 -10.50 10.90
N MET A 81 37.98 -10.89 11.71
CA MET A 81 36.94 -10.00 12.23
C MET A 81 37.41 -9.11 13.37
N GLU A 82 38.18 -9.66 14.32
CA GLU A 82 38.67 -8.88 15.46
C GLU A 82 39.42 -7.61 15.04
N PRO A 83 40.42 -7.68 14.13
CA PRO A 83 41.11 -6.47 13.68
C PRO A 83 40.19 -5.51 12.90
N MET A 84 39.22 -6.02 12.13
CA MET A 84 38.24 -5.17 11.44
C MET A 84 37.30 -4.44 12.41
N LEU A 85 36.74 -5.16 13.39
CA LEU A 85 35.86 -4.58 14.41
C LEU A 85 36.59 -3.53 15.23
N LEU A 86 37.83 -3.82 15.64
CA LEU A 86 38.68 -2.85 16.35
C LEU A 86 38.98 -1.61 15.50
N GLN A 87 39.21 -1.77 14.20
CA GLN A 87 39.42 -0.65 13.28
C GLN A 87 38.17 0.22 13.10
N TYR A 88 36.99 -0.40 12.91
CA TYR A 88 35.73 0.32 12.73
C TYR A 88 35.24 0.99 14.01
N LEU A 89 35.47 0.37 15.17
CA LEU A 89 35.06 0.89 16.48
C LEU A 89 36.13 1.77 17.13
N ALA A 90 37.32 1.92 16.53
CA ALA A 90 38.37 2.82 17.01
C ALA A 90 37.90 4.26 17.33
N PRO A 91 36.98 4.88 16.54
CA PRO A 91 36.43 6.20 16.86
C PRO A 91 35.67 6.29 18.19
N LEU A 92 35.22 5.15 18.75
CA LEU A 92 34.52 5.06 20.03
C LEU A 92 35.47 4.89 21.24
N GLY A 93 36.78 4.82 21.01
CA GLY A 93 37.78 4.67 22.08
C GLY A 93 37.68 3.33 22.83
N GLU A 94 37.84 3.36 24.15
CA GLU A 94 37.84 2.15 25.00
C GLU A 94 36.48 1.41 24.97
N GLN A 95 35.36 2.11 24.80
CA GLN A 95 34.04 1.49 24.61
C GLN A 95 33.99 0.63 23.34
N GLY A 96 34.70 1.04 22.28
CA GLY A 96 34.80 0.29 21.04
C GLY A 96 35.50 -1.06 21.22
N LYS A 97 36.53 -1.12 22.07
CA LYS A 97 37.23 -2.38 22.41
C LYS A 97 36.33 -3.31 23.21
N GLU A 98 35.60 -2.78 24.18
CA GLU A 98 34.67 -3.57 25.00
C GLU A 98 33.54 -4.18 24.14
N ILE A 99 32.96 -3.38 23.23
CA ILE A 99 31.94 -3.86 22.27
C ILE A 99 32.53 -4.93 21.35
N ALA A 100 33.75 -4.73 20.82
CA ALA A 100 34.41 -5.72 19.97
C ALA A 100 34.62 -7.05 20.70
N GLN A 101 35.08 -7.01 21.95
CA GLN A 101 35.28 -8.21 22.78
C GLN A 101 33.96 -8.91 23.11
N GLN A 102 32.88 -8.17 23.42
CA GLN A 102 31.55 -8.75 23.64
C GLN A 102 31.02 -9.45 22.39
N ILE A 103 31.19 -8.83 21.21
CA ILE A 103 30.81 -9.43 19.93
C ILE A 103 31.61 -10.71 19.68
N MET A 104 32.94 -10.66 19.82
CA MET A 104 33.82 -11.82 19.63
C MET A 104 33.48 -12.96 20.59
N GLY A 105 33.26 -12.65 21.87
CA GLY A 105 32.83 -13.64 22.87
C GLY A 105 31.50 -14.30 22.53
N PHE A 106 30.55 -13.59 21.91
CA PHE A 106 29.29 -14.18 21.45
C PHE A 106 29.49 -15.14 20.27
N VAL A 107 30.38 -14.79 19.32
CA VAL A 107 30.75 -15.65 18.19
C VAL A 107 31.46 -16.94 18.65
N ASP A 108 32.35 -16.82 19.63
CA ASP A 108 33.10 -17.96 20.18
C ASP A 108 32.20 -18.95 20.90
N ASN A 109 31.28 -18.44 21.72
CA ASN A 109 30.31 -19.25 22.47
C ASN A 109 29.21 -19.86 21.59
N THR A 110 29.08 -19.42 20.33
CA THR A 110 28.12 -20.01 19.39
C THR A 110 28.60 -21.40 18.94
N LYS A 111 27.89 -22.45 19.35
CA LYS A 111 28.18 -23.85 18.97
C LYS A 111 27.80 -24.09 17.50
N VAL A 112 28.81 -24.37 16.68
CA VAL A 112 28.63 -24.77 15.27
C VAL A 112 28.25 -26.26 15.24
N GLY A 113 26.95 -26.56 15.25
CA GLY A 113 26.40 -27.92 15.23
C GLY A 113 24.91 -27.90 14.88
N LEU A 114 24.20 -29.04 14.94
CA LEU A 114 22.81 -29.28 14.48
C LEU A 114 21.77 -28.16 14.73
N LEU A 115 22.00 -27.31 15.75
CA LEU A 115 21.26 -26.06 15.99
C LEU A 115 21.38 -25.00 14.88
N SER A 116 22.44 -25.02 14.05
CA SER A 116 22.60 -24.06 12.94
C SER A 116 21.64 -24.35 11.79
N GLY A 117 21.32 -25.63 11.50
CA GLY A 117 20.38 -25.99 10.44
C GLY A 117 18.94 -25.59 10.77
N VAL A 118 18.50 -25.89 12.01
CA VAL A 118 17.18 -25.47 12.49
C VAL A 118 17.11 -23.95 12.65
N GLY A 119 18.17 -23.31 13.17
CA GLY A 119 18.27 -21.85 13.27
C GLY A 119 18.25 -21.14 11.92
N LEU A 120 18.95 -21.68 10.91
CA LEU A 120 18.91 -21.21 9.52
C LEU A 120 17.52 -21.34 8.91
N ALA A 121 16.85 -22.48 9.11
CA ALA A 121 15.49 -22.69 8.62
C ALA A 121 14.49 -21.71 9.27
N LEU A 122 14.59 -21.53 10.60
CA LEU A 122 13.77 -20.56 11.33
C LEU A 122 14.02 -19.13 10.85
N LEU A 123 15.29 -18.74 10.67
CA LEU A 123 15.65 -17.43 10.16
C LEU A 123 15.15 -17.21 8.73
N PHE A 124 15.32 -18.20 7.85
CA PHE A 124 14.81 -18.12 6.49
C PHE A 124 13.29 -17.91 6.51
N GLY A 125 12.57 -18.64 7.37
CA GLY A 125 11.14 -18.44 7.60
C GLY A 125 10.80 -17.03 8.10
N ILE A 126 11.60 -16.47 9.02
CA ILE A 126 11.41 -15.10 9.53
C ILE A 126 11.67 -14.05 8.45
N ILE A 127 12.73 -14.21 7.65
CA ILE A 127 13.04 -13.31 6.54
C ILE A 127 11.92 -13.32 5.51
N VAL A 128 11.44 -14.51 5.12
CA VAL A 128 10.29 -14.64 4.20
C VAL A 128 9.05 -13.95 4.78
N ARG A 129 8.78 -14.10 6.09
CA ARG A 129 7.67 -13.39 6.76
C ARG A 129 7.85 -11.87 6.77
N LEU A 130 9.05 -11.37 7.03
CA LEU A 130 9.36 -9.94 7.00
C LEU A 130 9.13 -9.38 5.60
N ILE A 131 9.68 -10.06 4.59
CA ILE A 131 9.52 -9.71 3.18
C ILE A 131 8.03 -9.68 2.81
N ASN A 132 7.26 -10.71 3.15
CA ASN A 132 5.81 -10.76 2.90
C ASN A 132 5.06 -9.61 3.57
N LYS A 133 5.46 -9.21 4.78
CA LYS A 133 4.84 -8.05 5.46
C LYS A 133 5.19 -6.74 4.76
N ILE A 134 6.42 -6.58 4.29
CA ILE A 134 6.81 -5.37 3.56
C ILE A 134 6.02 -5.32 2.24
N GLU A 135 5.97 -6.42 1.49
CA GLU A 135 5.16 -6.53 0.27
C GLU A 135 3.70 -6.20 0.52
N SER A 136 3.09 -6.79 1.55
CA SER A 136 1.70 -6.51 1.93
C SER A 136 1.47 -5.03 2.28
N ALA A 137 2.44 -4.38 2.92
CA ALA A 137 2.34 -2.96 3.24
C ALA A 137 2.40 -2.09 1.98
N PHE A 138 3.30 -2.39 1.04
CA PHE A 138 3.36 -1.69 -0.24
C PHE A 138 2.13 -1.95 -1.11
N ASN A 139 1.70 -3.20 -1.22
CA ASN A 139 0.52 -3.58 -1.98
C ASN A 139 -0.73 -2.89 -1.43
N TYR A 140 -0.85 -2.78 -0.10
CA TYR A 140 -1.91 -1.98 0.51
C TYR A 140 -1.87 -0.51 0.09
N THR A 141 -0.70 0.13 0.18
CA THR A 141 -0.53 1.52 -0.26
C THR A 141 -0.85 1.72 -1.73
N TRP A 142 -0.51 0.73 -2.57
CA TRP A 142 -0.79 0.73 -4.00
C TRP A 142 -2.18 0.19 -4.36
N ARG A 143 -3.01 -0.14 -3.36
CA ARG A 143 -4.33 -0.75 -3.51
C ARG A 143 -4.33 -2.01 -4.40
N VAL A 144 -3.24 -2.75 -4.36
CA VAL A 144 -3.05 -4.03 -5.04
C VAL A 144 -3.43 -5.15 -4.07
N GLN A 145 -4.32 -6.04 -4.50
CA GLN A 145 -4.81 -7.13 -3.64
C GLN A 145 -4.02 -8.43 -3.81
N GLN A 146 -3.28 -8.56 -4.92
CA GLN A 146 -2.49 -9.75 -5.21
C GLN A 146 -1.06 -9.66 -4.69
N SER A 147 -0.64 -10.73 -4.04
CA SER A 147 0.77 -11.01 -3.80
C SER A 147 1.30 -11.86 -4.97
N GLY A 148 2.25 -11.35 -5.76
CA GLY A 148 2.61 -11.93 -7.06
C GLY A 148 3.17 -13.36 -6.97
N SER A 149 3.41 -14.04 -8.10
CA SER A 149 4.02 -15.38 -8.07
C SER A 149 5.38 -15.37 -7.34
N LEU A 150 5.70 -16.47 -6.64
CA LEU A 150 6.93 -16.61 -5.85
C LEU A 150 8.20 -16.32 -6.67
N ALA A 151 8.18 -16.62 -7.97
CA ALA A 151 9.27 -16.32 -8.90
C ALA A 151 9.44 -14.82 -9.18
N ARG A 152 8.34 -14.08 -9.34
CA ARG A 152 8.38 -12.62 -9.55
C ARG A 152 8.88 -11.89 -8.31
N ARG A 153 8.41 -12.36 -7.14
CA ARG A 153 8.91 -11.94 -5.83
C ARG A 153 10.43 -12.13 -5.73
N PHE A 154 10.93 -13.33 -6.02
CA PHE A 154 12.35 -13.63 -5.97
C PHE A 154 13.18 -12.69 -6.86
N SER A 155 12.72 -12.41 -8.09
CA SER A 155 13.40 -11.47 -9.01
C SER A 155 13.45 -10.03 -8.47
N ASN A 156 12.30 -9.53 -7.97
CA ASN A 156 12.23 -8.17 -7.41
C ASN A 156 13.13 -8.05 -6.16
N TYR A 157 13.13 -9.06 -5.28
CA TYR A 157 13.97 -9.05 -4.08
C TYR A 157 15.46 -9.21 -4.39
N LEU A 158 15.81 -10.04 -5.38
CA LEU A 158 17.20 -10.15 -5.83
C LEU A 158 17.73 -8.82 -6.35
N SER A 159 16.88 -8.05 -7.04
CA SER A 159 17.21 -6.70 -7.50
C SER A 159 17.50 -5.76 -6.33
N VAL A 160 16.69 -5.79 -5.27
CA VAL A 160 16.91 -4.97 -4.06
C VAL A 160 18.20 -5.37 -3.34
N ILE A 161 18.45 -6.66 -3.19
CA ILE A 161 19.66 -7.19 -2.54
C ILE A 161 20.93 -6.83 -3.32
N MET A 162 20.86 -6.75 -4.65
CA MET A 162 22.00 -6.33 -5.48
C MET A 162 22.21 -4.81 -5.48
N VAL A 163 21.13 -4.02 -5.55
CA VAL A 163 21.23 -2.55 -5.68
C VAL A 163 21.56 -1.89 -4.35
N GLY A 164 21.09 -2.43 -3.22
CA GLY A 164 21.35 -1.87 -1.89
C GLY A 164 22.85 -1.67 -1.59
N PRO A 165 23.69 -2.71 -1.69
CA PRO A 165 25.13 -2.59 -1.50
C PRO A 165 25.79 -1.62 -2.48
N VAL A 166 25.36 -1.61 -3.74
CA VAL A 166 25.89 -0.67 -4.76
C VAL A 166 25.62 0.77 -4.35
N LEU A 167 24.42 1.09 -3.87
CA LEU A 167 24.10 2.44 -3.37
C LEU A 167 24.98 2.82 -2.18
N VAL A 168 25.26 1.88 -1.26
CA VAL A 168 26.17 2.11 -0.12
C VAL A 168 27.61 2.36 -0.60
N PHE A 169 28.13 1.55 -1.52
CA PHE A 169 29.47 1.75 -2.07
C PHE A 169 29.60 3.07 -2.83
N VAL A 170 28.58 3.45 -3.60
CA VAL A 170 28.53 4.75 -4.27
C VAL A 170 28.50 5.88 -3.23
N ALA A 171 27.70 5.75 -2.18
CA ALA A 171 27.69 6.71 -1.08
C ALA A 171 29.10 6.87 -0.49
N MET A 172 29.70 5.77 -0.03
CA MET A 172 31.02 5.75 0.60
C MET A 172 32.13 6.24 -0.33
N GLY A 173 32.09 5.91 -1.62
CA GLY A 173 33.06 6.38 -2.61
C GLY A 173 32.96 7.89 -2.83
N VAL A 174 31.73 8.42 -2.94
CA VAL A 174 31.54 9.85 -3.20
C VAL A 174 31.83 10.71 -1.97
N THR A 175 31.49 10.27 -0.74
CA THR A 175 31.84 11.03 0.47
C THR A 175 33.25 10.76 1.00
N GLY A 176 33.81 9.56 0.79
CA GLY A 176 35.09 9.14 1.40
C GLY A 176 36.32 9.33 0.54
N THR A 177 36.23 9.12 -0.79
CA THR A 177 37.41 9.14 -1.67
C THR A 177 37.37 10.26 -2.70
N ALA A 178 36.20 10.67 -3.20
CA ALA A 178 36.11 11.68 -4.26
C ALA A 178 36.73 13.03 -3.87
N LEU A 179 36.55 13.49 -2.63
CA LEU A 179 37.09 14.77 -2.12
C LEU A 179 38.60 14.76 -1.84
N ASN A 180 39.21 13.58 -1.70
CA ASN A 180 40.62 13.42 -1.33
C ASN A 180 41.53 13.17 -2.54
N THR A 181 40.99 13.21 -3.76
CA THR A 181 41.78 13.07 -4.98
C THR A 181 42.44 14.40 -5.37
N SER A 182 43.64 14.32 -5.97
CA SER A 182 44.40 15.48 -6.47
C SER A 182 43.58 16.33 -7.44
N ILE A 183 42.71 15.68 -8.21
CA ILE A 183 41.80 16.30 -9.18
C ILE A 183 40.70 17.10 -8.47
N ALA A 184 40.09 16.54 -7.42
CA ALA A 184 39.07 17.27 -6.65
C ALA A 184 39.66 18.49 -5.94
N GLN A 185 40.86 18.39 -5.37
CA GLN A 185 41.54 19.53 -4.76
C GLN A 185 41.88 20.63 -5.78
N ALA A 186 42.28 20.26 -6.99
CA ALA A 186 42.54 21.23 -8.07
C ALA A 186 41.26 21.96 -8.51
N ILE A 187 40.12 21.27 -8.54
CA ILE A 187 38.81 21.87 -8.87
C ILE A 187 38.31 22.77 -7.72
N ILE A 188 38.55 22.38 -6.46
CA ILE A 188 38.21 23.20 -5.27
C ILE A 188 38.95 24.53 -5.29
N ALA A 189 40.17 24.57 -5.80
CA ALA A 189 41.00 25.78 -5.84
C ALA A 189 40.55 26.84 -6.87
N VAL A 190 39.64 26.52 -7.79
CA VAL A 190 39.19 27.42 -8.86
C VAL A 190 37.72 27.80 -8.65
N GLU A 191 37.43 29.06 -8.31
CA GLU A 191 36.05 29.57 -8.24
C GLU A 191 35.50 29.93 -9.63
N PRO A 192 34.21 29.69 -9.94
CA PRO A 192 33.12 29.23 -9.04
C PRO A 192 33.02 27.69 -8.87
N PHE A 193 33.94 26.93 -9.46
CA PHE A 193 33.87 25.47 -9.52
C PHE A 193 34.07 24.80 -8.16
N GLY A 194 34.89 25.38 -7.28
CA GLY A 194 35.07 24.90 -5.91
C GLY A 194 33.79 25.01 -5.06
N THR A 195 33.11 26.16 -5.11
CA THR A 195 31.81 26.33 -4.45
C THR A 195 30.77 25.35 -5.02
N LEU A 196 30.73 25.17 -6.35
CA LEU A 196 29.81 24.24 -6.99
C LEU A 196 30.06 22.79 -6.58
N LEU A 197 31.33 22.37 -6.48
CA LEU A 197 31.71 21.02 -6.05
C LEU A 197 31.34 20.77 -4.58
N SER A 198 31.50 21.77 -3.71
CA SER A 198 31.11 21.69 -2.30
C SER A 198 29.59 21.50 -2.14
N ILE A 199 28.80 22.24 -2.93
CA ILE A 199 27.34 22.08 -2.94
C ILE A 199 26.96 20.70 -3.48
N ALA A 200 27.58 20.27 -4.59
CA ALA A 200 27.31 18.96 -5.19
C ALA A 200 27.57 17.82 -4.21
N THR A 201 28.71 17.84 -3.50
CA THR A 201 29.04 16.79 -2.52
C THR A 201 28.12 16.80 -1.31
N LYS A 202 27.65 17.97 -0.85
CA LYS A 202 26.60 18.06 0.17
C LYS A 202 25.27 17.49 -0.31
N LEU A 203 24.93 17.59 -1.60
CA LEU A 203 23.67 17.09 -2.17
C LEU A 203 23.67 15.59 -2.46
N VAL A 204 24.83 14.98 -2.70
CA VAL A 204 24.92 13.54 -3.07
C VAL A 204 24.21 12.62 -2.07
N PRO A 205 24.42 12.71 -0.74
CA PRO A 205 23.73 11.85 0.21
C PRO A 205 22.20 11.93 0.09
N TYR A 206 21.67 13.13 -0.16
CA TYR A 206 20.24 13.36 -0.36
C TYR A 206 19.74 12.71 -1.65
N LEU A 207 20.50 12.87 -2.75
CA LEU A 207 20.17 12.24 -4.03
C LEU A 207 20.19 10.72 -3.93
N LEU A 208 21.12 10.15 -3.17
CA LEU A 208 21.19 8.69 -2.96
C LEU A 208 20.02 8.18 -2.12
N ILE A 209 19.60 8.91 -1.09
CA ILE A 209 18.41 8.57 -0.30
C ILE A 209 17.15 8.64 -1.19
N ILE A 210 16.99 9.70 -1.97
CA ILE A 210 15.89 9.85 -2.93
C ILE A 210 15.91 8.69 -3.93
N ALA A 211 17.07 8.37 -4.50
CA ALA A 211 17.23 7.25 -5.43
C ALA A 211 16.88 5.91 -4.78
N ALA A 212 17.28 5.68 -3.52
CA ALA A 212 16.94 4.46 -2.78
C ALA A 212 15.42 4.33 -2.55
N PHE A 213 14.74 5.41 -2.16
CA PHE A 213 13.28 5.40 -2.02
C PHE A 213 12.59 5.20 -3.36
N THR A 214 12.99 5.94 -4.40
CA THR A 214 12.45 5.79 -5.76
C THR A 214 12.62 4.37 -6.28
N PHE A 215 13.79 3.77 -6.08
CA PHE A 215 14.05 2.38 -6.46
C PHE A 215 13.13 1.42 -5.70
N THR A 216 12.99 1.59 -4.38
CA THR A 216 12.07 0.78 -3.58
C THR A 216 10.64 0.88 -4.09
N TYR A 217 10.19 2.09 -4.44
CA TYR A 217 8.84 2.33 -4.97
C TYR A 217 8.61 1.75 -6.37
N LEU A 218 9.67 1.59 -7.16
CA LEU A 218 9.58 0.99 -8.49
C LEU A 218 9.46 -0.54 -8.45
N PHE A 219 10.12 -1.18 -7.48
CA PHE A 219 10.30 -2.64 -7.46
C PHE A 219 9.51 -3.37 -6.38
N MET A 220 9.15 -2.70 -5.28
CA MET A 220 8.52 -3.34 -4.14
C MET A 220 7.01 -3.57 -4.29
N PRO A 221 6.23 -2.62 -4.85
CA PRO A 221 4.83 -2.86 -5.15
C PRO A 221 4.67 -3.93 -6.24
N ASN A 222 3.68 -4.80 -6.10
CA ASN A 222 3.35 -5.80 -7.12
C ASN A 222 2.51 -5.21 -8.27
N THR A 223 2.90 -4.02 -8.76
CA THR A 223 2.23 -3.33 -9.88
C THR A 223 3.24 -2.58 -10.73
N LYS A 224 2.82 -2.15 -11.93
CA LYS A 224 3.65 -1.35 -12.83
C LYS A 224 3.67 0.10 -12.37
N VAL A 225 4.72 0.46 -11.64
CA VAL A 225 4.96 1.83 -11.20
C VAL A 225 5.71 2.61 -12.27
N ARG A 226 5.24 3.82 -12.60
CA ARG A 226 5.94 4.73 -13.51
C ARG A 226 7.07 5.46 -12.76
N PHE A 227 8.17 5.73 -13.46
CA PHE A 227 9.35 6.36 -12.85
C PHE A 227 9.07 7.75 -12.26
N VAL A 228 8.31 8.61 -12.96
CA VAL A 228 8.05 9.99 -12.51
C VAL A 228 7.25 10.03 -11.19
N PRO A 229 6.13 9.28 -11.03
CA PRO A 229 5.47 9.15 -9.74
C PRO A 229 6.37 8.58 -8.63
N ALA A 230 7.16 7.54 -8.93
CA ALA A 230 8.12 6.98 -7.95
C ALA A 230 9.20 7.99 -7.53
N LEU A 231 9.66 8.85 -8.47
CA LEU A 231 10.59 9.92 -8.17
C LEU A 231 9.96 10.98 -7.27
N MET A 232 8.72 11.39 -7.54
CA MET A 232 8.01 12.35 -6.69
C MET A 232 7.78 11.80 -5.28
N GLY A 233 7.39 10.53 -5.15
CA GLY A 233 7.33 9.85 -3.86
C GLY A 233 8.70 9.79 -3.17
N GLY A 234 9.76 9.47 -3.92
CA GLY A 234 11.12 9.41 -3.40
C GLY A 234 11.65 10.75 -2.90
N ILE A 235 11.34 11.85 -3.61
CA ILE A 235 11.65 13.22 -3.16
C ILE A 235 10.90 13.54 -1.87
N ALA A 236 9.61 13.25 -1.80
CA ALA A 236 8.81 13.49 -0.59
C ALA A 236 9.34 12.69 0.61
N ALA A 237 9.60 11.39 0.43
CA ALA A 237 10.21 10.56 1.46
C ALA A 237 11.60 11.03 1.86
N GLY A 238 12.44 11.43 0.89
CA GLY A 238 13.79 11.94 1.16
C GLY A 238 13.77 13.23 1.99
N VAL A 239 12.87 14.16 1.70
CA VAL A 239 12.69 15.39 2.49
C VAL A 239 12.20 15.07 3.90
N LEU A 240 11.22 14.17 4.03
CA LEU A 240 10.72 13.73 5.34
C LEU A 240 11.81 13.02 6.15
N TRP A 241 12.57 12.12 5.51
CA TRP A 241 13.69 11.40 6.11
C TRP A 241 14.74 12.36 6.68
N GLN A 242 15.13 13.36 5.89
CA GLN A 242 16.08 14.34 6.39
C GLN A 242 15.52 15.16 7.55
N THR A 243 14.27 15.62 7.42
CA THR A 243 13.65 16.48 8.42
C THR A 243 13.53 15.74 9.75
N VAL A 244 13.00 14.52 9.72
CA VAL A 244 12.87 13.66 10.90
C VAL A 244 14.24 13.23 11.42
N GLY A 245 15.20 12.94 10.54
CA GLY A 245 16.58 12.61 10.91
C GLY A 245 17.28 13.75 11.65
N TRP A 246 17.11 14.99 11.18
CA TRP A 246 17.64 16.18 11.84
C TRP A 246 16.97 16.43 13.19
N VAL A 247 15.64 16.32 13.28
CA VAL A 247 14.90 16.42 14.55
C VAL A 247 15.37 15.35 15.53
N PHE A 248 15.51 14.10 15.06
CA PHE A 248 15.97 12.99 15.88
C PHE A 248 17.40 13.21 16.38
N ALA A 249 18.31 13.66 15.51
CA ALA A 249 19.69 13.95 15.88
C ALA A 249 19.78 15.10 16.89
N THR A 250 19.01 16.17 16.72
CA THR A 250 18.99 17.31 17.65
C THR A 250 18.44 16.90 19.02
N VAL A 251 17.31 16.19 19.06
CA VAL A 251 16.74 15.66 20.32
C VAL A 251 17.72 14.70 21.01
N MET A 252 18.33 13.78 20.26
CA MET A 252 19.28 12.82 20.82
C MET A 252 20.55 13.49 21.36
N SER A 253 21.12 14.43 20.60
CA SER A 253 22.30 15.18 21.04
C SER A 253 22.05 15.99 22.31
N ALA A 254 20.86 16.58 22.44
CA ALA A 254 20.44 17.27 23.65
C ALA A 254 20.29 16.30 24.83
N SER A 255 19.65 15.14 24.63
CA SER A 255 19.44 14.13 25.68
C SER A 255 20.72 13.44 26.17
N ILE A 256 21.73 13.28 25.30
CA ILE A 256 23.04 12.71 25.66
C ILE A 256 23.88 13.69 26.49
N SER A 257 23.68 15.01 26.32
CA SER A 257 24.46 16.05 27.00
C SER A 257 24.11 16.25 28.48
N THR A 258 22.90 15.88 28.90
CA THR A 258 22.48 15.85 30.29
C THR A 258 22.80 14.46 30.86
N ASN A 259 23.68 14.38 31.87
CA ASN A 259 24.09 13.15 32.58
C ASN A 259 22.94 12.17 32.88
N TYR A 260 22.57 11.32 31.91
CA TYR A 260 21.67 10.20 32.12
C TYR A 260 22.52 9.04 32.63
N THR A 261 22.20 8.57 33.83
CA THR A 261 22.87 7.45 34.50
C THR A 261 22.97 6.25 33.55
N ALA A 262 24.20 5.75 33.36
CA ALA A 262 24.57 4.74 32.36
C ALA A 262 23.66 3.48 32.35
N ILE A 263 23.01 3.15 33.47
CA ILE A 263 22.11 2.01 33.60
C ILE A 263 20.76 2.25 32.86
N TYR A 264 20.24 3.48 32.84
CA TYR A 264 19.03 3.82 32.09
C TYR A 264 19.31 4.02 30.59
N SER A 265 20.58 4.26 30.21
CA SER A 265 20.97 4.52 28.82
C SER A 265 20.91 3.28 27.93
N SER A 266 21.35 2.10 28.41
CA SER A 266 21.37 0.87 27.62
C SER A 266 19.97 0.32 27.32
N PHE A 267 19.03 0.45 28.26
CA PHE A 267 17.64 0.03 28.04
C PHE A 267 16.85 1.03 27.18
N ALA A 268 17.08 2.34 27.37
CA ALA A 268 16.44 3.38 26.57
C ALA A 268 16.82 3.31 25.08
N PHE A 269 18.04 2.86 24.76
CA PHE A 269 18.50 2.69 23.38
C PHE A 269 17.54 1.84 22.54
N LEU A 270 17.01 0.74 23.08
CA LEU A 270 16.07 -0.12 22.36
C LEU A 270 14.79 0.64 21.99
N PHE A 271 14.20 1.39 22.92
CA PHE A 271 12.98 2.16 22.64
C PHE A 271 13.22 3.27 21.63
N VAL A 272 14.34 3.98 21.76
CA VAL A 272 14.70 5.03 20.81
C VAL A 272 14.92 4.40 19.42
N PHE A 273 15.63 3.28 19.34
CA PHE A 273 15.81 2.56 18.08
C PHE A 273 14.47 2.11 17.49
N MET A 274 13.54 1.65 18.32
CA MET A 274 12.20 1.27 17.90
C MET A 274 11.40 2.46 17.34
N ILE A 275 11.50 3.64 17.97
CA ILE A 275 10.90 4.90 17.49
C ILE A 275 11.53 5.32 16.17
N TRP A 276 12.85 5.21 16.04
CA TRP A 276 13.57 5.50 14.80
C TRP A 276 13.15 4.59 13.66
N LEU A 277 13.06 3.27 13.91
CA LEU A 277 12.55 2.31 12.94
C LEU A 277 11.10 2.57 12.56
N TRP A 278 10.27 2.96 13.53
CA TRP A 278 8.88 3.31 13.28
C TRP A 278 8.77 4.49 12.33
N TRP A 279 9.49 5.58 12.59
CA TRP A 279 9.58 6.71 11.66
C TRP A 279 10.12 6.31 10.30
N SER A 280 11.15 5.45 10.27
CA SER A 280 11.75 4.98 9.02
C SER A 280 10.75 4.27 8.12
N TRP A 281 10.02 3.30 8.68
CA TRP A 281 8.97 2.58 7.96
C TRP A 281 7.80 3.47 7.58
N LEU A 282 7.40 4.38 8.47
CA LEU A 282 6.31 5.31 8.23
C LEU A 282 6.61 6.26 7.08
N ILE A 283 7.79 6.87 7.06
CA ILE A 283 8.24 7.76 5.97
C ILE A 283 8.28 7.02 4.63
N LEU A 284 8.78 5.78 4.65
CA LEU A 284 8.85 4.93 3.48
C LEU A 284 7.45 4.61 2.93
N LEU A 285 6.48 4.28 3.79
CA LEU A 285 5.09 4.04 3.37
C LEU A 285 4.37 5.31 2.93
N VAL A 286 4.58 6.44 3.61
CA VAL A 286 4.03 7.75 3.22
C VAL A 286 4.51 8.16 1.84
N GLY A 287 5.81 8.05 1.55
CA GLY A 287 6.33 8.34 0.21
C GLY A 287 5.81 7.39 -0.87
N SER A 288 5.52 6.14 -0.52
CA SER A 288 4.82 5.22 -1.41
C SER A 288 3.40 5.68 -1.71
N SER A 289 2.66 6.20 -0.73
CA SER A 289 1.32 6.74 -0.94
C SER A 289 1.36 8.01 -1.81
N VAL A 290 2.37 8.87 -1.62
CA VAL A 290 2.61 10.04 -2.48
C VAL A 290 2.81 9.60 -3.93
N ALA A 291 3.61 8.57 -4.17
CA ALA A 291 3.82 8.02 -5.52
C ALA A 291 2.52 7.46 -6.11
N PHE A 292 1.71 6.76 -5.31
CA PHE A 292 0.43 6.20 -5.73
C PHE A 292 -0.55 7.29 -6.19
N TYR A 293 -0.85 8.27 -5.35
CA TYR A 293 -1.79 9.36 -5.68
C TYR A 293 -1.30 10.24 -6.83
N LYS A 294 0.03 10.35 -7.02
CA LYS A 294 0.58 11.04 -8.20
C LYS A 294 0.34 10.26 -9.49
N GLN A 295 0.40 8.92 -9.43
CA GLN A 295 0.14 8.06 -10.57
C GLN A 295 -1.36 7.93 -10.88
N HIS A 296 -2.18 7.92 -9.84
CA HIS A 296 -3.62 7.67 -9.89
C HIS A 296 -4.43 8.82 -9.25
N PRO A 297 -4.46 10.01 -9.88
CA PRO A 297 -5.17 11.17 -9.35
C PRO A 297 -6.67 10.95 -9.19
N GLU A 298 -7.26 9.99 -9.91
CA GLU A 298 -8.67 9.58 -9.78
C GLU A 298 -9.04 9.13 -8.35
N TYR A 299 -8.09 8.58 -7.58
CA TYR A 299 -8.33 8.19 -6.19
C TYR A 299 -8.29 9.37 -5.21
N LEU A 300 -7.89 10.59 -5.64
CA LEU A 300 -8.04 11.76 -4.79
C LEU A 300 -9.52 12.14 -4.58
N HIS A 301 -10.46 11.64 -5.39
CA HIS A 301 -11.87 12.08 -5.34
C HIS A 301 -12.79 11.23 -4.45
N ILE A 302 -12.27 10.23 -3.73
CA ILE A 302 -13.10 9.28 -3.00
C ILE A 302 -12.97 9.54 -1.50
N ASN A 303 -13.86 10.38 -0.95
CA ASN A 303 -14.05 10.46 0.50
C ASN A 303 -14.62 9.12 1.00
N ALA A 304 -14.23 8.71 2.20
CA ALA A 304 -14.81 7.53 2.86
C ALA A 304 -16.33 7.63 3.05
N GLN A 305 -16.90 8.84 3.01
CA GLN A 305 -18.34 9.10 3.04
C GLN A 305 -19.04 8.87 1.69
N ASP A 306 -18.33 8.93 0.56
CA ASP A 306 -18.87 8.65 -0.78
C ASP A 306 -18.86 7.14 -1.11
N LEU A 307 -18.18 6.31 -0.29
CA LEU A 307 -18.15 4.86 -0.44
C LEU A 307 -19.43 4.16 0.07
N ALA A 308 -20.21 4.85 0.91
CA ALA A 308 -21.42 4.31 1.49
C ALA A 308 -22.60 4.44 0.50
N LEU A 309 -22.75 3.44 -0.36
CA LEU A 309 -23.93 3.33 -1.23
C LEU A 309 -25.20 3.35 -0.38
N THR A 310 -26.19 4.14 -0.78
CA THR A 310 -27.54 4.06 -0.22
C THR A 310 -28.13 2.67 -0.44
N ASN A 311 -29.12 2.25 0.36
CA ASN A 311 -29.73 0.92 0.20
C ASN A 311 -30.24 0.68 -1.23
N ARG A 312 -30.81 1.71 -1.86
CA ARG A 312 -31.27 1.62 -3.24
C ARG A 312 -30.13 1.44 -4.24
N GLN A 313 -29.01 2.16 -4.05
CA GLN A 313 -27.83 2.00 -4.90
C GLN A 313 -27.17 0.64 -4.72
N LYS A 314 -27.16 0.07 -3.51
CA LYS A 314 -26.65 -1.30 -3.30
C LYS A 314 -27.43 -2.33 -4.13
N GLU A 315 -28.76 -2.26 -4.08
CA GLU A 315 -29.63 -3.12 -4.90
C GLU A 315 -29.33 -2.97 -6.39
N GLU A 316 -29.22 -1.73 -6.86
CA GLU A 316 -28.96 -1.43 -8.26
C GLU A 316 -27.59 -1.95 -8.71
N VAL A 317 -26.55 -1.69 -7.93
CA VAL A 317 -25.18 -2.15 -8.23
C VAL A 317 -25.10 -3.67 -8.21
N ALA A 318 -25.74 -4.33 -7.25
CA ALA A 318 -25.77 -5.79 -7.17
C ALA A 318 -26.43 -6.42 -8.42
N LEU A 319 -27.55 -5.86 -8.85
CA LEU A 319 -28.23 -6.29 -10.07
C LEU A 319 -27.37 -6.03 -11.32
N GLN A 320 -26.71 -4.87 -11.41
CA GLN A 320 -25.81 -4.55 -12.52
C GLN A 320 -24.60 -5.50 -12.56
N ILE A 321 -23.98 -5.79 -11.41
CA ILE A 321 -22.88 -6.76 -11.29
C ILE A 321 -23.33 -8.14 -11.79
N MET A 322 -24.46 -8.65 -11.28
CA MET A 322 -25.00 -9.95 -11.69
C MET A 322 -25.33 -10.00 -13.18
N THR A 323 -25.81 -8.89 -13.74
CA THR A 323 -26.13 -8.78 -15.16
C THR A 323 -24.88 -8.79 -16.04
N ILE A 324 -23.84 -8.02 -15.71
CA ILE A 324 -22.58 -7.99 -16.46
C ILE A 324 -21.90 -9.35 -16.42
N ILE A 325 -21.85 -9.98 -15.24
CA ILE A 325 -21.31 -11.33 -15.08
C ILE A 325 -22.14 -12.34 -15.89
N GLY A 326 -23.47 -12.22 -15.85
CA GLY A 326 -24.38 -13.09 -16.59
C GLY A 326 -24.25 -12.96 -18.12
N GLN A 327 -24.09 -11.75 -18.63
CA GLN A 327 -23.81 -11.48 -20.05
C GLN A 327 -22.51 -12.14 -20.50
N ARG A 328 -21.43 -11.98 -19.73
CA ARG A 328 -20.14 -12.61 -20.06
C ARG A 328 -20.21 -14.13 -20.02
N PHE A 329 -20.98 -14.67 -19.08
CA PHE A 329 -21.22 -16.11 -18.94
C PHE A 329 -21.98 -16.68 -20.15
N TYR A 330 -23.09 -16.06 -20.57
CA TYR A 330 -23.84 -16.51 -21.76
C TYR A 330 -23.06 -16.31 -23.07
N ALA A 331 -22.25 -15.25 -23.16
CA ALA A 331 -21.39 -14.99 -24.31
C ALA A 331 -20.18 -15.95 -24.40
N ASN A 332 -19.99 -16.86 -23.43
CA ASN A 332 -18.81 -17.73 -23.31
C ASN A 332 -17.47 -16.95 -23.40
N THR A 333 -17.45 -15.75 -22.83
CA THR A 333 -16.26 -14.90 -22.77
C THR A 333 -15.52 -15.09 -21.44
N SER A 334 -14.32 -14.53 -21.32
CA SER A 334 -13.55 -14.56 -20.07
C SER A 334 -14.39 -14.04 -18.88
N PRO A 335 -14.33 -14.69 -17.69
CA PRO A 335 -15.11 -14.27 -16.53
C PRO A 335 -14.80 -12.81 -16.14
N ALA A 336 -15.75 -12.15 -15.47
CA ALA A 336 -15.59 -10.73 -15.13
C ALA A 336 -14.54 -10.55 -14.03
N THR A 337 -13.56 -9.67 -14.28
CA THR A 337 -12.62 -9.22 -13.25
C THR A 337 -13.17 -8.03 -12.49
N VAL A 338 -12.67 -7.78 -11.28
CA VAL A 338 -13.00 -6.57 -10.52
C VAL A 338 -12.70 -5.29 -11.33
N ASN A 339 -11.58 -5.27 -12.06
CA ASN A 339 -11.21 -4.12 -12.90
C ASN A 339 -12.22 -3.88 -14.04
N ASP A 340 -12.74 -4.95 -14.64
CA ASP A 340 -13.79 -4.83 -15.66
C ASP A 340 -15.07 -4.19 -15.10
N LEU A 341 -15.45 -4.58 -13.88
CA LEU A 341 -16.61 -4.04 -13.19
C LEU A 341 -16.38 -2.58 -12.77
N VAL A 342 -15.19 -2.23 -12.28
CA VAL A 342 -14.80 -0.84 -11.98
C VAL A 342 -14.91 0.04 -13.22
N ASN A 343 -14.40 -0.44 -14.36
CA ASN A 343 -14.44 0.29 -15.61
C ASN A 343 -15.86 0.43 -16.18
N SER A 344 -16.72 -0.58 -15.98
CA SER A 344 -18.08 -0.60 -16.52
C SER A 344 -19.07 0.18 -15.65
N LEU A 345 -18.94 0.09 -14.33
CA LEU A 345 -19.86 0.70 -13.36
C LEU A 345 -19.42 2.11 -12.94
N HIS A 346 -18.18 2.50 -13.21
CA HIS A 346 -17.57 3.76 -12.78
C HIS A 346 -17.65 3.99 -11.25
N LEU A 347 -17.64 2.90 -10.49
CA LEU A 347 -17.68 2.93 -9.03
C LEU A 347 -16.31 2.60 -8.42
N PRO A 348 -16.00 3.12 -7.22
CA PRO A 348 -14.82 2.74 -6.47
C PRO A 348 -14.72 1.22 -6.30
N GLN A 349 -13.52 0.68 -6.51
CA GLN A 349 -13.22 -0.74 -6.36
C GLN A 349 -13.73 -1.32 -5.02
N GLN A 350 -13.54 -0.58 -3.91
CA GLN A 350 -13.98 -1.02 -2.59
C GLN A 350 -15.51 -1.19 -2.48
N SER A 351 -16.30 -0.35 -3.14
CA SER A 351 -17.77 -0.46 -3.14
C SER A 351 -18.22 -1.69 -3.93
N ILE A 352 -17.55 -1.99 -5.05
CA ILE A 352 -17.81 -3.17 -5.88
C ILE A 352 -17.44 -4.44 -5.12
N GLU A 353 -16.27 -4.48 -4.49
CA GLU A 353 -15.80 -5.63 -3.71
C GLU A 353 -16.72 -5.96 -2.55
N GLN A 354 -17.20 -4.95 -1.82
CA GLN A 354 -18.20 -5.17 -0.77
C GLN A 354 -19.47 -5.86 -1.30
N GLN A 355 -19.92 -5.52 -2.52
CA GLN A 355 -21.08 -6.20 -3.12
C GLN A 355 -20.70 -7.61 -3.61
N LEU A 356 -19.54 -7.78 -4.23
CA LEU A 356 -19.05 -9.08 -4.71
C LEU A 356 -18.87 -10.08 -3.56
N ASP A 357 -18.33 -9.63 -2.43
CA ASP A 357 -18.15 -10.45 -1.23
C ASP A 357 -19.49 -10.91 -0.66
N LEU A 358 -20.47 -10.01 -0.56
CA LEU A 358 -21.82 -10.35 -0.11
C LEU A 358 -22.50 -11.37 -1.04
N LEU A 359 -22.42 -11.14 -2.35
CA LEU A 359 -22.98 -12.03 -3.36
C LEU A 359 -22.29 -13.41 -3.39
N ALA A 360 -20.98 -13.45 -3.17
CA ALA A 360 -20.21 -14.69 -3.11
C ALA A 360 -20.50 -15.48 -1.82
N GLU A 361 -20.59 -14.80 -0.67
CA GLU A 361 -20.88 -15.42 0.62
C GLU A 361 -22.27 -16.08 0.65
N HIS A 362 -23.26 -15.45 0.01
CA HIS A 362 -24.62 -16.00 -0.11
C HIS A 362 -24.77 -17.00 -1.27
N GLY A 363 -23.66 -17.37 -1.93
CA GLY A 363 -23.63 -18.40 -2.96
C GLY A 363 -24.33 -18.03 -4.26
N LEU A 364 -24.39 -16.73 -4.59
CA LEU A 364 -24.85 -16.24 -5.90
C LEU A 364 -23.69 -16.16 -6.90
N LEU A 365 -22.48 -15.85 -6.41
CA LEU A 365 -21.25 -15.83 -7.19
C LEU A 365 -20.22 -16.82 -6.63
N VAL A 366 -19.34 -17.29 -7.50
CA VAL A 366 -18.14 -18.06 -7.13
C VAL A 366 -16.93 -17.35 -7.68
N ASN A 367 -15.94 -17.15 -6.81
CA ASN A 367 -14.62 -16.73 -7.24
C ASN A 367 -13.86 -17.96 -7.77
N ILE A 368 -13.50 -17.93 -9.07
CA ILE A 368 -12.81 -19.04 -9.75
C ILE A 368 -11.31 -19.02 -9.44
N ASP A 369 -10.73 -17.82 -9.34
CA ASP A 369 -9.29 -17.62 -9.19
C ASP A 369 -9.02 -16.62 -8.08
N GLN A 370 -8.43 -17.11 -6.99
CA GLN A 370 -8.06 -16.30 -5.83
C GLN A 370 -7.03 -15.22 -6.19
N ASP A 371 -6.26 -15.42 -7.26
CA ASP A 371 -5.31 -14.42 -7.73
C ASP A 371 -6.06 -13.36 -8.57
N GLU A 372 -6.73 -13.68 -9.68
CA GLU A 372 -7.36 -12.66 -10.56
C GLU A 372 -8.71 -12.05 -10.07
N LEU A 373 -9.27 -12.52 -8.94
CA LEU A 373 -10.59 -12.10 -8.42
C LEU A 373 -11.65 -12.15 -9.52
N THR A 374 -11.72 -13.28 -10.19
CA THR A 374 -12.61 -13.51 -11.32
C THR A 374 -13.89 -14.20 -10.84
N TYR A 375 -15.03 -13.58 -11.15
CA TYR A 375 -16.32 -14.06 -10.65
C TYR A 375 -17.16 -14.69 -11.77
N THR A 376 -17.79 -15.81 -11.44
CA THR A 376 -18.79 -16.48 -12.26
C THR A 376 -20.07 -16.69 -11.45
N PRO A 377 -21.24 -16.85 -12.09
CA PRO A 377 -22.44 -17.27 -11.38
C PRO A 377 -22.21 -18.62 -10.68
N ALA A 378 -22.65 -18.73 -9.43
CA ALA A 378 -22.53 -19.96 -8.64
C ALA A 378 -23.51 -21.05 -9.09
N ARG A 379 -24.60 -20.65 -9.75
CA ARG A 379 -25.71 -21.48 -10.21
C ARG A 379 -26.17 -20.99 -11.58
N PRO A 380 -26.92 -21.80 -12.34
CA PRO A 380 -27.54 -21.35 -13.58
C PRO A 380 -28.34 -20.05 -13.36
N LEU A 381 -28.20 -19.09 -14.26
CA LEU A 381 -28.88 -17.78 -14.17
C LEU A 381 -30.42 -17.88 -14.18
N GLU A 382 -30.95 -19.04 -14.55
CA GLU A 382 -32.36 -19.44 -14.53
C GLU A 382 -32.89 -19.74 -13.13
N GLU A 383 -32.00 -20.13 -12.20
CA GLU A 383 -32.35 -20.43 -10.81
C GLU A 383 -32.10 -19.23 -9.88
N LEU A 384 -31.36 -18.23 -10.37
CA LEU A 384 -31.02 -17.03 -9.63
C LEU A 384 -32.13 -15.99 -9.80
N THR A 385 -33.02 -15.90 -8.81
CA THR A 385 -34.10 -14.91 -8.80
C THR A 385 -33.56 -13.51 -8.51
N LEU A 386 -34.20 -12.48 -9.08
CA LEU A 386 -33.85 -11.08 -8.80
C LEU A 386 -34.05 -10.75 -7.31
N LYS A 387 -35.05 -11.39 -6.69
CA LYS A 387 -35.32 -11.25 -5.26
C LYS A 387 -34.14 -11.71 -4.41
N ALA A 388 -33.54 -12.86 -4.72
CA ALA A 388 -32.38 -13.36 -3.99
C ALA A 388 -31.19 -12.39 -4.05
N VAL A 389 -30.96 -11.74 -5.20
CA VAL A 389 -29.90 -10.73 -5.35
C VAL A 389 -30.18 -9.49 -4.48
N VAL A 390 -31.42 -8.99 -4.50
CA VAL A 390 -31.84 -7.81 -3.72
C VAL A 390 -31.80 -8.09 -2.21
N ASP A 391 -32.28 -9.25 -1.77
CA ASP A 391 -32.30 -9.61 -0.35
C ASP A 391 -30.87 -9.71 0.22
N THR A 392 -29.96 -10.31 -0.55
CA THR A 392 -28.54 -10.48 -0.17
C THR A 392 -27.88 -9.17 0.22
N VAL A 393 -28.19 -8.07 -0.48
CA VAL A 393 -27.59 -6.75 -0.22
C VAL A 393 -28.38 -5.90 0.78
N ARG A 394 -29.61 -6.32 1.10
CA ARG A 394 -30.43 -5.74 2.17
C ARG A 394 -30.10 -6.32 3.53
N GLU A 395 -29.62 -7.56 3.59
CA GLU A 395 -29.19 -8.15 4.85
C GLU A 395 -27.95 -7.44 5.41
N PRO A 396 -27.87 -7.25 6.75
CA PRO A 396 -26.68 -6.70 7.35
C PRO A 396 -25.49 -7.65 7.12
N GLY A 397 -24.40 -7.12 6.57
CA GLY A 397 -23.17 -7.92 6.38
C GLY A 397 -22.66 -8.54 7.70
N PRO A 398 -21.79 -9.55 7.64
CA PRO A 398 -21.42 -10.42 8.77
C PRO A 398 -20.92 -9.71 10.04
N ASN A 399 -20.43 -8.46 9.94
CA ASN A 399 -19.97 -7.63 11.07
C ASN A 399 -21.09 -6.84 11.77
N SER A 400 -22.34 -7.01 11.35
CA SER A 400 -23.51 -6.45 12.02
C SER A 400 -23.82 -7.26 13.27
N HIS A 401 -23.19 -6.90 14.39
CA HIS A 401 -23.53 -7.42 15.72
C HIS A 401 -24.91 -6.97 16.22
N PHE A 402 -25.64 -6.19 15.43
CA PHE A 402 -26.94 -5.64 15.77
C PHE A 402 -28.08 -6.43 15.11
N LYS A 403 -28.12 -7.76 15.33
CA LYS A 403 -29.32 -8.55 14.99
C LYS A 403 -30.43 -8.20 16.00
N SER A 404 -31.22 -7.19 15.63
CA SER A 404 -32.53 -6.85 16.19
C SER A 404 -32.59 -6.54 17.69
N ALA A 405 -32.11 -5.35 18.09
CA ALA A 405 -32.58 -4.68 19.32
C ALA A 405 -33.78 -3.76 19.06
N LEU A 406 -34.50 -3.96 17.94
CA LEU A 406 -35.66 -3.15 17.60
C LEU A 406 -36.87 -3.62 18.41
N ASN A 407 -37.51 -2.67 19.08
CA ASN A 407 -38.63 -2.92 19.98
C ASN A 407 -39.80 -3.58 19.22
N SER A 408 -40.11 -4.84 19.58
CA SER A 408 -41.18 -5.64 18.97
C SER A 408 -42.59 -5.11 19.26
N ASN A 409 -42.75 -4.10 20.13
CA ASN A 409 -44.04 -3.49 20.43
C ASN A 409 -44.64 -2.70 19.26
N PHE A 410 -43.88 -2.40 18.20
CA PHE A 410 -44.36 -1.70 17.01
C PHE A 410 -44.79 -2.66 15.90
N ILE A 411 -45.75 -3.55 16.20
CA ILE A 411 -46.27 -4.56 15.27
C ILE A 411 -46.79 -3.93 13.97
N ALA A 412 -47.39 -2.74 14.03
CA ALA A 412 -47.88 -2.02 12.86
C ALA A 412 -46.75 -1.62 11.87
N ILE A 413 -45.54 -1.36 12.36
CA ILE A 413 -44.40 -1.06 11.49
C ILE A 413 -43.90 -2.36 10.83
N GLN A 414 -43.86 -3.45 11.60
CA GLN A 414 -43.46 -4.76 11.08
C GLN A 414 -44.44 -5.27 10.00
N SER A 415 -45.74 -5.04 10.16
CA SER A 415 -46.72 -5.43 9.13
C SER A 415 -46.58 -4.59 7.85
N VAL A 416 -46.27 -3.30 7.95
CA VAL A 416 -46.00 -2.46 6.78
C VAL A 416 -44.75 -2.95 6.04
N LEU A 417 -43.64 -3.20 6.75
CA LEU A 417 -42.42 -3.71 6.12
C LEU A 417 -42.64 -5.10 5.49
N ARG A 418 -43.34 -5.99 6.19
CA ARG A 418 -43.70 -7.30 5.64
C ARG A 418 -44.55 -7.20 4.37
N ASN A 419 -45.51 -6.28 4.31
CA ASN A 419 -46.30 -6.06 3.10
C ASN A 419 -45.43 -5.56 1.93
N VAL A 420 -44.41 -4.74 2.20
CA VAL A 420 -43.44 -4.30 1.18
C VAL A 420 -42.63 -5.49 0.68
N ASP A 421 -42.14 -6.34 1.57
CA ASP A 421 -41.37 -7.53 1.22
C ASP A 421 -42.22 -8.55 0.45
N ASP A 422 -43.46 -8.81 0.88
CA ASP A 422 -44.41 -9.70 0.20
C ASP A 422 -44.73 -9.17 -1.22
N SER A 423 -44.84 -7.85 -1.38
CA SER A 423 -45.07 -7.23 -2.70
C SER A 423 -43.85 -7.38 -3.61
N LEU A 424 -42.64 -7.25 -3.05
CA LEU A 424 -41.40 -7.48 -3.79
C LEU A 424 -41.22 -8.95 -4.17
N ASP A 425 -41.60 -9.90 -3.30
CA ASP A 425 -41.60 -11.33 -3.59
C ASP A 425 -42.50 -11.67 -4.78
N GLN A 426 -43.70 -11.08 -4.86
CA GLN A 426 -44.61 -11.31 -5.98
C GLN A 426 -44.04 -10.84 -7.32
N VAL A 427 -43.36 -9.69 -7.33
CA VAL A 427 -42.85 -9.07 -8.57
C VAL A 427 -41.48 -9.64 -8.98
N LEU A 428 -40.56 -9.79 -8.03
CA LEU A 428 -39.17 -10.17 -8.29
C LEU A 428 -38.91 -11.68 -8.11
N GLY A 429 -39.76 -12.39 -7.37
CA GLY A 429 -39.59 -13.83 -7.14
C GLY A 429 -39.85 -14.67 -8.40
N SER A 430 -40.63 -14.15 -9.34
CA SER A 430 -40.91 -14.79 -10.64
C SER A 430 -39.92 -14.42 -11.75
N LYS A 431 -39.06 -13.42 -11.51
CA LYS A 431 -38.04 -12.96 -12.46
C LYS A 431 -36.65 -13.44 -12.07
N THR A 432 -35.86 -13.77 -13.06
CA THR A 432 -34.50 -14.31 -12.91
C THR A 432 -33.46 -13.36 -13.48
N VAL A 433 -32.19 -13.53 -13.11
CA VAL A 433 -31.09 -12.76 -13.69
C VAL A 433 -31.02 -12.97 -15.21
N LYS A 434 -31.37 -14.16 -15.70
CA LYS A 434 -31.49 -14.46 -17.13
C LYS A 434 -32.47 -13.52 -17.85
N ASP A 435 -33.61 -13.21 -17.22
CA ASP A 435 -34.63 -12.37 -17.85
C ASP A 435 -34.11 -10.95 -18.11
N ILE A 436 -33.35 -10.38 -17.16
CA ILE A 436 -32.70 -9.07 -17.33
C ILE A 436 -31.63 -9.11 -18.43
N VAL A 437 -30.79 -10.15 -18.45
CA VAL A 437 -29.74 -10.29 -19.46
C VAL A 437 -30.35 -10.32 -20.87
N ASN A 438 -31.44 -11.07 -21.06
CA ASN A 438 -32.15 -11.16 -22.34
C ASN A 438 -32.87 -9.85 -22.73
N GLU A 439 -33.45 -9.13 -21.77
CA GLU A 439 -34.09 -7.82 -22.01
C GLU A 439 -33.08 -6.78 -22.50
N LEU A 440 -31.83 -6.83 -22.02
CA LEU A 440 -30.78 -5.89 -22.44
C LEU A 440 -30.22 -6.21 -23.84
N ASP A 441 -30.09 -7.49 -24.18
CA ASP A 441 -29.69 -7.91 -25.53
C ASP A 441 -30.74 -7.48 -26.57
N THR A 442 -32.03 -7.62 -26.25
CA THR A 442 -33.13 -7.18 -27.11
C THR A 442 -33.23 -5.64 -27.21
N THR A 443 -32.93 -4.91 -26.15
CA THR A 443 -32.96 -3.44 -26.15
C THR A 443 -31.82 -2.85 -26.99
N ASN A 444 -30.60 -3.42 -26.91
CA ASN A 444 -29.49 -3.03 -27.79
C ASN A 444 -29.82 -3.30 -29.26
N ASP A 445 -30.49 -4.40 -29.58
CA ASP A 445 -30.89 -4.73 -30.95
C ASP A 445 -31.98 -3.78 -31.50
N ILE A 446 -32.87 -3.28 -30.66
CA ILE A 446 -33.91 -2.29 -31.02
C ILE A 446 -33.29 -0.90 -31.27
N PHE A 447 -32.33 -0.46 -30.46
CA PHE A 447 -31.61 0.80 -30.70
C PHE A 447 -30.74 0.74 -31.95
N VAL A 448 -30.10 -0.41 -32.24
CA VAL A 448 -29.33 -0.62 -33.47
C VAL A 448 -30.25 -0.66 -34.71
N ARG A 449 -31.42 -1.31 -34.64
CA ARG A 449 -32.38 -1.34 -35.77
C ARG A 449 -33.03 0.02 -36.05
N ASN A 450 -33.31 0.81 -35.02
CA ASN A 450 -33.88 2.15 -35.19
C ASN A 450 -32.85 3.20 -35.66
N ALA A 451 -31.54 2.90 -35.59
CA ALA A 451 -30.49 3.75 -36.16
C ALA A 451 -30.26 3.51 -37.68
N VAL A 452 -30.87 2.48 -38.28
CA VAL A 452 -30.64 2.06 -39.68
C VAL A 452 -31.91 2.18 -40.54
N THR A 453 -32.81 3.12 -40.23
CA THR A 453 -33.87 3.51 -41.19
C THR A 453 -33.30 4.56 -42.16
N PRO A 454 -33.15 4.27 -43.47
CA PRO A 454 -32.64 5.26 -44.39
C PRO A 454 -33.71 6.33 -44.65
N ILE A 455 -33.37 7.59 -44.39
CA ILE A 455 -34.14 8.75 -44.84
C ILE A 455 -34.16 8.69 -46.37
N ASN A 456 -35.29 8.24 -46.92
CA ASN A 456 -35.53 8.19 -48.35
C ASN A 456 -35.61 9.63 -48.88
N LYS A 457 -34.56 10.10 -49.55
CA LYS A 457 -34.57 11.32 -50.36
C LYS A 457 -35.46 11.06 -51.58
N ALA A 458 -36.72 11.44 -51.46
CA ALA A 458 -37.55 11.72 -52.62
C ALA A 458 -37.70 13.24 -52.76
N ASP A 459 -37.52 13.67 -54.01
CA ASP A 459 -38.07 14.88 -54.63
C ASP A 459 -37.25 16.17 -54.60
N LYS A 460 -36.36 16.32 -55.59
CA LYS A 460 -36.14 17.54 -56.39
C LYS A 460 -35.50 17.18 -57.74
N SER A 461 -36.33 16.95 -58.76
CA SER A 461 -36.15 17.46 -60.14
C SER A 461 -37.40 17.18 -60.97
#